data_AF-A0A1I3ZHS2-F1
#
_entry.id   AF-A0A1I3ZHS2-F1
#
_cell.length_a   1.000
_cell.length_b   1.000
_cell.length_c   1.000
_cell.angle_alpha   90.00
_cell.angle_beta   90.00
_cell.angle_gamma   90.00
#
_symmetry.space_group_name_H-M   'P 1'
#
loop_
_entity.id
_entity.type
_entity.pdbx_description
1 polymer ?
#
loop_
_entity_poly.entity_id
_entity_poly.type
_entity_poly.pdbx_seq_one_letter_code
_entity_poly.pdbx_strand_id
1 'polypeptide(L)'
;MKRRVVNSALALSLSAAMVCGTVFSGTAVYATENIDTAESVEDGSASSNAKKVIYQDGEYYGVGKGRNGEIKLKVTIEDGKISSIENVSNTETEYFWNKAVELFESIVKADSTDVESISGATRSSEGIKQAVEDALEQAEDHGVFDGGSGTKEDPYIIKTAEQLKNFAVSVDEGNTYKGQYVELDADVDLGDIDSWNPIGAEAKASDNTDSLFDGTFDGKDHAITNLRISENYSAEANVGLFSSLNNSAVVKNVDLKNVDIEVSNDADVLRAGAVAGDIVSGGGKIDNVAVSGEIKTNEQVKAQLHTGAIVGRVNKDGVLTNVYSDVKITAECPVEKPMVYAGGVTGVAGNNAIIANAASKGEINVKTPNNSNGNNYIGGIAGMFSGYLWNVYSLSDIAIVNAGVEETYIGEIVGWMMASKGDTSRKQLYYASDAKVECTSATGEGETQEAKAFGTTFDNIAEAASKKKADMQSAEFAAELNGNVKTMSSYIDKLGLSDITFKSWTAAEDGVILDDKDWEKDVTSADIFESGAGTKEDPYVIKTAE
;
A
#
# COMPACT_ATOMS: atom_id res chain seq x y z
N MET A 1 -8.25 2.62 -22.64
CA MET A 1 -9.35 2.28 -21.71
C MET A 1 -9.74 3.57 -21.00
N LYS A 2 -11.01 4.02 -21.02
CA LYS A 2 -11.40 5.25 -20.31
C LYS A 2 -11.44 4.94 -18.80
N ARG A 3 -10.42 5.38 -18.05
CA ARG A 3 -10.39 5.26 -16.57
C ARG A 3 -11.57 6.03 -15.98
N ARG A 4 -12.27 5.39 -15.03
CA ARG A 4 -13.45 5.96 -14.36
C ARG A 4 -12.99 6.71 -13.12
N VAL A 5 -12.93 8.05 -13.21
CA VAL A 5 -13.04 8.88 -12.01
C VAL A 5 -14.42 8.60 -11.43
N VAL A 6 -14.47 7.95 -10.26
CA VAL A 6 -15.74 7.73 -9.56
C VAL A 6 -16.23 9.11 -9.11
N ASN A 7 -17.18 9.69 -9.85
CA ASN A 7 -17.97 10.80 -9.35
C ASN A 7 -18.86 10.25 -8.24
N SER A 8 -18.40 10.38 -6.99
CA SER A 8 -19.15 10.04 -5.78
C SER A 8 -20.49 10.79 -5.74
N ALA A 9 -21.57 10.10 -6.10
CA ALA A 9 -22.93 10.58 -5.90
C ALA A 9 -23.38 10.22 -4.47
N LEU A 10 -23.51 11.26 -3.63
CA LEU A 10 -24.26 11.34 -2.37
C LEU A 10 -24.46 10.04 -1.55
N ALA A 11 -23.58 9.81 -0.58
CA ALA A 11 -23.93 9.12 0.67
C ALA A 11 -24.13 10.20 1.77
N LEU A 12 -25.38 10.39 2.20
CA LEU A 12 -25.75 11.27 3.30
C LEU A 12 -25.43 10.60 4.63
N SER A 13 -24.25 10.88 5.21
CA SER A 13 -23.98 10.64 6.62
C SER A 13 -23.89 11.95 7.38
N LEU A 14 -24.85 12.14 8.29
CA LEU A 14 -24.98 13.32 9.14
C LEU A 14 -23.91 13.26 10.25
N SER A 15 -22.86 14.08 10.18
CA SER A 15 -21.99 14.35 11.33
C SER A 15 -21.65 15.84 11.41
N ALA A 16 -22.04 16.44 12.53
CA ALA A 16 -21.88 17.86 12.82
C ALA A 16 -20.39 18.24 12.94
N ALA A 17 -19.95 19.24 12.17
CA ALA A 17 -18.70 19.96 12.40
C ALA A 17 -18.93 21.47 12.36
N MET A 18 -18.26 22.13 13.30
CA MET A 18 -18.41 23.53 13.70
C MET A 18 -17.76 24.50 12.70
N VAL A 19 -18.35 25.69 12.61
CA VAL A 19 -18.12 26.78 11.65
C VAL A 19 -16.79 27.52 11.81
N CYS A 20 -16.07 27.74 10.69
CA CYS A 20 -15.39 28.98 10.29
C CYS A 20 -14.82 28.75 8.87
N GLY A 21 -15.07 29.47 7.77
CA GLY A 21 -15.68 30.76 7.51
C GLY A 21 -14.82 31.47 6.45
N THR A 22 -15.17 31.38 5.17
CA THR A 22 -15.17 32.48 4.17
C THR A 22 -15.63 31.95 2.80
N VAL A 23 -16.15 32.87 1.98
CA VAL A 23 -17.20 32.69 0.97
C VAL A 23 -16.61 32.77 -0.43
N PHE A 24 -17.03 31.89 -1.36
CA PHE A 24 -17.04 32.21 -2.79
C PHE A 24 -18.21 31.50 -3.48
N SER A 25 -19.05 32.27 -4.18
CA SER A 25 -20.26 31.82 -4.88
C SER A 25 -19.98 31.56 -6.36
N GLY A 26 -20.38 30.40 -6.87
CA GLY A 26 -20.42 30.10 -8.30
C GLY A 26 -21.47 29.03 -8.60
N THR A 27 -22.54 29.42 -9.28
CA THR A 27 -23.68 28.59 -9.70
C THR A 27 -23.29 27.63 -10.84
N ALA A 28 -23.62 26.33 -10.71
CA ALA A 28 -23.55 25.36 -11.80
C ALA A 28 -24.94 25.11 -12.40
N VAL A 29 -25.02 25.15 -13.74
CA VAL A 29 -26.19 24.78 -14.55
C VAL A 29 -25.96 23.36 -15.06
N TYR A 30 -26.86 22.42 -14.75
CA TYR A 30 -26.86 21.07 -15.32
C TYR A 30 -27.85 21.01 -16.48
N ALA A 31 -27.40 20.52 -17.64
CA ALA A 31 -28.23 20.12 -18.76
C ALA A 31 -28.17 18.58 -18.89
N THR A 32 -29.34 17.95 -18.91
CA THR A 32 -29.57 16.51 -19.08
C THR A 32 -29.89 16.21 -20.54
N GLU A 33 -29.28 15.19 -21.16
CA GLU A 33 -29.88 14.50 -22.32
C GLU A 33 -29.62 12.98 -22.32
N ASN A 34 -30.73 12.26 -22.18
CA ASN A 34 -31.23 11.03 -22.82
C ASN A 34 -30.29 9.89 -23.25
N ILE A 35 -30.61 8.72 -22.68
CA ILE A 35 -30.28 7.36 -23.12
C ILE A 35 -31.30 6.92 -24.17
N ASP A 36 -30.83 6.34 -25.28
CA ASP A 36 -31.65 5.59 -26.24
C ASP A 36 -31.22 4.13 -26.26
N THR A 37 -32.20 3.24 -26.34
CA THR A 37 -32.11 1.80 -26.06
C THR A 37 -31.87 0.94 -27.30
N ALA A 38 -31.05 -0.10 -27.10
CA ALA A 38 -31.12 -1.49 -27.60
C ALA A 38 -31.05 -1.79 -29.12
N GLU A 39 -30.19 -2.73 -29.49
CA GLU A 39 -30.61 -3.99 -30.15
C GLU A 39 -29.51 -5.07 -30.13
N SER A 40 -29.97 -6.31 -29.91
CA SER A 40 -29.24 -7.56 -29.72
C SER A 40 -29.19 -8.41 -31.00
N VAL A 41 -28.12 -9.16 -31.23
CA VAL A 41 -28.11 -10.32 -32.15
C VAL A 41 -27.14 -11.41 -31.64
N GLU A 42 -27.66 -12.59 -31.27
CA GLU A 42 -26.95 -13.89 -31.16
C GLU A 42 -26.83 -14.52 -32.58
N ASP A 43 -25.94 -15.45 -32.95
CA ASP A 43 -25.52 -16.73 -32.34
C ASP A 43 -24.31 -17.29 -33.12
N GLY A 44 -23.50 -18.15 -32.49
CA GLY A 44 -22.46 -18.95 -33.14
C GLY A 44 -21.71 -19.86 -32.17
N SER A 45 -22.14 -21.11 -32.05
CA SER A 45 -21.65 -22.14 -31.11
C SER A 45 -20.14 -22.44 -31.16
N ALA A 46 -19.53 -22.64 -29.99
CA ALA A 46 -18.35 -23.50 -29.81
C ALA A 46 -18.32 -24.13 -28.41
N SER A 47 -18.12 -25.45 -28.37
CA SER A 47 -17.81 -26.26 -27.19
C SER A 47 -16.58 -25.72 -26.44
N SER A 48 -16.66 -25.51 -25.12
CA SER A 48 -15.48 -25.26 -24.27
C SER A 48 -15.67 -25.76 -22.83
N ASN A 49 -14.57 -26.23 -22.23
CA ASN A 49 -14.43 -26.63 -20.83
C ASN A 49 -15.11 -25.61 -19.90
N ALA A 50 -16.07 -26.04 -19.09
CA ALA A 50 -16.68 -25.19 -18.08
C ALA A 50 -15.60 -24.72 -17.09
N LYS A 51 -15.35 -23.40 -17.11
CA LYS A 51 -14.51 -22.68 -16.16
C LYS A 51 -15.07 -22.95 -14.76
N LYS A 52 -14.23 -23.42 -13.82
CA LYS A 52 -14.65 -23.52 -12.42
C LYS A 52 -14.77 -22.09 -11.90
N VAL A 53 -16.00 -21.63 -11.67
CA VAL A 53 -16.29 -20.34 -11.04
C VAL A 53 -15.91 -20.45 -9.57
N ILE A 54 -15.13 -19.49 -9.08
CA ILE A 54 -14.82 -19.33 -7.66
C ILE A 54 -15.67 -18.14 -7.19
N TYR A 55 -16.41 -18.31 -6.10
CA TYR A 55 -17.15 -17.20 -5.51
C TYR A 55 -16.32 -16.55 -4.40
N GLN A 56 -16.34 -15.23 -4.34
CA GLN A 56 -15.76 -14.46 -3.24
C GLN A 56 -16.60 -14.67 -1.97
N ASP A 57 -15.93 -14.83 -0.83
CA ASP A 57 -16.59 -14.95 0.48
C ASP A 57 -17.24 -13.62 0.89
N GLY A 58 -18.42 -13.68 1.50
CA GLY A 58 -19.14 -12.48 1.92
C GLY A 58 -20.65 -12.66 2.01
N GLU A 59 -21.34 -11.57 2.30
CA GLU A 59 -22.80 -11.49 2.28
C GLU A 59 -23.28 -10.71 1.05
N TYR A 60 -23.94 -11.42 0.14
CA TYR A 60 -24.42 -10.88 -1.12
C TYR A 60 -25.94 -10.76 -1.12
N TYR A 61 -26.47 -9.69 -1.69
CA TYR A 61 -27.90 -9.41 -1.68
C TYR A 61 -28.44 -9.50 -3.10
N GLY A 62 -29.11 -10.60 -3.40
CA GLY A 62 -29.70 -10.80 -4.71
C GLY A 62 -31.21 -10.64 -4.73
N VAL A 63 -31.71 -10.27 -5.90
CA VAL A 63 -33.12 -10.00 -6.15
C VAL A 63 -33.64 -10.90 -7.27
N GLY A 64 -34.75 -11.57 -6.98
CA GLY A 64 -35.43 -12.44 -7.93
C GLY A 64 -36.93 -12.17 -7.99
N LYS A 65 -37.54 -12.55 -9.10
CA LYS A 65 -38.97 -12.29 -9.34
C LYS A 65 -39.82 -13.49 -8.96
N GLY A 66 -40.49 -13.39 -7.81
CA GLY A 66 -41.51 -14.34 -7.35
C GLY A 66 -42.84 -14.21 -8.08
N ARG A 67 -43.85 -14.95 -7.61
CA ARG A 67 -45.20 -14.94 -8.20
C ARG A 67 -45.92 -13.60 -8.00
N ASN A 68 -45.79 -13.01 -6.82
CA ASN A 68 -46.54 -11.84 -6.36
C ASN A 68 -45.68 -10.57 -6.31
N GLY A 69 -44.38 -10.67 -6.58
CA GLY A 69 -43.46 -9.55 -6.61
C GLY A 69 -42.02 -9.99 -6.34
N GLU A 70 -41.18 -9.05 -5.94
CA GLU A 70 -39.76 -9.29 -5.68
C GLU A 70 -39.53 -10.14 -4.43
N ILE A 71 -38.51 -10.98 -4.50
CA ILE A 71 -37.91 -11.73 -3.41
C ILE A 71 -36.47 -11.23 -3.30
N LYS A 72 -36.10 -10.75 -2.12
CA LYS A 72 -34.73 -10.32 -1.80
C LYS A 72 -34.14 -11.27 -0.77
N LEU A 73 -33.01 -11.86 -1.10
CA LEU A 73 -32.29 -12.80 -0.25
C LEU A 73 -30.92 -12.23 0.14
N LYS A 74 -30.42 -12.66 1.29
CA LYS A 74 -29.01 -12.54 1.67
C LYS A 74 -28.39 -13.91 1.50
N VAL A 75 -27.36 -14.02 0.68
CA VAL A 75 -26.59 -15.24 0.46
C VAL A 75 -25.24 -15.05 1.13
N THR A 76 -24.90 -15.92 2.07
CA THR A 76 -23.57 -15.93 2.69
C THR A 76 -22.72 -16.97 1.98
N ILE A 77 -21.52 -16.56 1.60
CA ILE A 77 -20.50 -17.43 0.98
C ILE A 77 -19.33 -17.53 1.96
N GLU A 78 -18.94 -18.77 2.27
CA GLU A 78 -17.78 -19.11 3.09
C GLU A 78 -16.97 -20.21 2.38
N ASP A 79 -15.65 -20.06 2.35
CA ASP A 79 -14.73 -20.97 1.65
C ASP A 79 -15.09 -21.18 0.16
N GLY A 80 -15.57 -20.12 -0.48
CA GLY A 80 -16.01 -20.09 -1.88
C GLY A 80 -17.29 -20.89 -2.16
N LYS A 81 -18.07 -21.21 -1.11
CA LYS A 81 -19.31 -22.00 -1.19
C LYS A 81 -20.47 -21.31 -0.53
N ILE A 82 -21.69 -21.61 -0.98
CA ILE A 82 -22.91 -21.09 -0.38
C ILE A 82 -23.07 -21.69 1.03
N SER A 83 -22.86 -20.90 2.08
CA SER A 83 -22.95 -21.35 3.47
C SER A 83 -24.36 -21.18 4.04
N SER A 84 -25.04 -20.09 3.69
CA SER A 84 -26.42 -19.83 4.13
C SER A 84 -27.21 -18.93 3.18
N ILE A 85 -28.53 -19.05 3.25
CA ILE A 85 -29.47 -18.20 2.51
C ILE A 85 -30.53 -17.73 3.50
N GLU A 86 -30.68 -16.41 3.62
CA GLU A 86 -31.65 -15.77 4.50
C GLU A 86 -32.64 -14.92 3.73
N ASN A 87 -33.90 -14.94 4.14
CA ASN A 87 -34.94 -14.09 3.57
C ASN A 87 -34.85 -12.67 4.15
N VAL A 88 -34.57 -11.69 3.29
CA VAL A 88 -34.59 -10.28 3.68
C VAL A 88 -35.99 -9.71 3.52
N SER A 89 -36.62 -9.93 2.36
CA SER A 89 -38.01 -9.52 2.11
C SER A 89 -38.63 -10.29 0.96
N ASN A 90 -39.93 -10.55 1.02
CA ASN A 90 -40.69 -11.10 -0.10
C ASN A 90 -42.16 -10.64 -0.05
N THR A 91 -42.89 -10.85 -1.14
CA THR A 91 -44.32 -10.51 -1.30
C THR A 91 -45.18 -11.75 -1.58
N GLU A 92 -44.62 -12.93 -1.39
CA GLU A 92 -45.28 -14.20 -1.70
C GLU A 92 -46.44 -14.47 -0.73
N THR A 93 -47.41 -15.26 -1.17
CA THR A 93 -48.44 -15.77 -0.24
C THR A 93 -47.77 -16.74 0.73
N GLU A 94 -48.02 -16.55 2.02
CA GLU A 94 -47.39 -17.31 3.13
C GLU A 94 -47.35 -18.82 2.89
N TYR A 95 -48.45 -19.42 2.41
CA TYR A 95 -48.51 -20.85 2.10
C TYR A 95 -47.50 -21.29 1.02
N PHE A 96 -47.31 -20.50 -0.03
CA PHE A 96 -46.37 -20.82 -1.11
C PHE A 96 -44.93 -20.49 -0.72
N TRP A 97 -44.73 -19.42 0.05
CA TRP A 97 -43.43 -19.06 0.60
C TRP A 97 -42.88 -20.15 1.53
N ASN A 98 -43.68 -20.58 2.51
CA ASN A 98 -43.26 -21.60 3.48
C ASN A 98 -42.93 -22.94 2.81
N LYS A 99 -43.50 -23.22 1.63
CA LYS A 99 -43.13 -24.37 0.80
C LYS A 99 -41.83 -24.15 0.03
N ALA A 100 -41.64 -22.96 -0.54
CA ALA A 100 -40.50 -22.64 -1.38
C ALA A 100 -39.19 -22.49 -0.58
N VAL A 101 -39.25 -22.10 0.70
CA VAL A 101 -38.08 -21.96 1.57
C VAL A 101 -37.30 -23.27 1.77
N GLU A 102 -37.94 -24.43 1.59
CA GLU A 102 -37.24 -25.74 1.59
C GLU A 102 -36.12 -25.81 0.52
N LEU A 103 -36.18 -24.94 -0.50
CA LEU A 103 -35.16 -24.86 -1.53
C LEU A 103 -33.81 -24.32 -1.02
N PHE A 104 -33.80 -23.55 0.09
CA PHE A 104 -32.55 -23.00 0.64
C PHE A 104 -31.57 -24.11 1.02
N GLU A 105 -32.04 -25.12 1.75
CA GLU A 105 -31.22 -26.27 2.14
C GLU A 105 -30.72 -27.05 0.91
N SER A 106 -31.56 -27.14 -0.14
CA SER A 106 -31.19 -27.83 -1.38
C SER A 106 -30.08 -27.10 -2.13
N ILE A 107 -30.18 -25.77 -2.24
CA ILE A 107 -29.17 -24.93 -2.89
C ILE A 107 -27.85 -24.96 -2.11
N VAL A 108 -27.89 -24.75 -0.80
CA VAL A 108 -26.68 -24.81 0.07
C VAL A 108 -26.00 -26.17 -0.05
N LYS A 109 -26.78 -27.26 -0.06
CA LYS A 109 -26.23 -28.62 -0.17
C LYS A 109 -25.67 -28.93 -1.56
N ALA A 110 -26.31 -28.42 -2.61
CA ALA A 110 -25.87 -28.61 -3.99
C ALA A 110 -24.73 -27.67 -4.37
N ASP A 111 -24.52 -26.59 -3.61
CA ASP A 111 -23.64 -25.47 -3.94
C ASP A 111 -23.95 -24.89 -5.33
N SER A 112 -25.24 -24.84 -5.68
CA SER A 112 -25.73 -24.46 -7.01
C SER A 112 -27.23 -24.16 -6.99
N THR A 113 -27.67 -23.26 -7.88
CA THR A 113 -29.10 -23.01 -8.14
C THR A 113 -29.76 -24.05 -9.05
N ASP A 114 -28.96 -24.97 -9.64
CA ASP A 114 -29.44 -26.10 -10.45
C ASP A 114 -30.02 -27.23 -9.58
N VAL A 115 -31.11 -26.90 -8.88
CA VAL A 115 -31.89 -27.81 -8.02
C VAL A 115 -33.34 -27.86 -8.49
N GLU A 116 -34.09 -28.93 -8.18
CA GLU A 116 -35.49 -29.02 -8.59
C GLU A 116 -36.39 -28.04 -7.81
N SER A 117 -37.30 -27.38 -8.52
CA SER A 117 -38.29 -26.47 -7.93
C SER A 117 -39.37 -27.23 -7.14
N ILE A 118 -39.85 -26.64 -6.04
CA ILE A 118 -40.81 -27.31 -5.15
C ILE A 118 -42.20 -27.40 -5.80
N SER A 119 -42.78 -28.60 -5.80
CA SER A 119 -44.10 -28.85 -6.39
C SER A 119 -45.20 -28.04 -5.70
N GLY A 120 -45.97 -27.29 -6.50
CA GLY A 120 -47.00 -26.38 -6.02
C GLY A 120 -46.49 -25.00 -5.58
N ALA A 121 -45.18 -24.74 -5.65
CA ALA A 121 -44.55 -23.44 -5.35
C ALA A 121 -43.52 -23.03 -6.43
N THR A 122 -43.72 -23.47 -7.68
CA THR A 122 -42.76 -23.31 -8.79
C THR A 122 -42.32 -21.87 -9.00
N ARG A 123 -43.25 -20.91 -9.07
CA ARG A 123 -42.90 -19.49 -9.31
C ARG A 123 -42.09 -18.86 -8.18
N SER A 124 -42.39 -19.23 -6.94
CA SER A 124 -41.62 -18.79 -5.77
C SER A 124 -40.24 -19.44 -5.76
N SER A 125 -40.14 -20.70 -6.22
CA SER A 125 -38.86 -21.42 -6.36
C SER A 125 -37.95 -20.78 -7.41
N GLU A 126 -38.48 -20.43 -8.59
CA GLU A 126 -37.71 -19.71 -9.61
C GLU A 126 -37.25 -18.33 -9.11
N GLY A 127 -38.11 -17.61 -8.38
CA GLY A 127 -37.73 -16.34 -7.78
C GLY A 127 -36.63 -16.46 -6.72
N ILE A 128 -36.59 -17.57 -5.96
CA ILE A 128 -35.47 -17.87 -5.05
C ILE A 128 -34.19 -18.15 -5.85
N LYS A 129 -34.23 -19.01 -6.86
CA LYS A 129 -33.06 -19.32 -7.70
C LYS A 129 -32.48 -18.07 -8.35
N GLN A 130 -33.34 -17.23 -8.93
CA GLN A 130 -32.92 -15.98 -9.55
C GLN A 130 -32.28 -15.03 -8.53
N ALA A 131 -32.84 -14.93 -7.32
CA ALA A 131 -32.25 -14.11 -6.26
C ALA A 131 -30.90 -14.67 -5.78
N VAL A 132 -30.70 -15.99 -5.80
CA VAL A 132 -29.39 -16.58 -5.48
C VAL A 132 -28.42 -16.39 -6.64
N GLU A 133 -28.82 -16.61 -7.90
CA GLU A 133 -28.00 -16.36 -9.09
C GLU A 133 -27.52 -14.90 -9.15
N ASP A 134 -28.40 -13.93 -8.92
CA ASP A 134 -28.06 -12.51 -8.87
C ASP A 134 -27.05 -12.20 -7.74
N ALA A 135 -27.14 -12.90 -6.60
CA ALA A 135 -26.16 -12.79 -5.53
C ALA A 135 -24.83 -13.47 -5.87
N LEU A 136 -24.86 -14.60 -6.57
CA LEU A 136 -23.69 -15.36 -7.01
C LEU A 136 -22.95 -14.62 -8.13
N GLU A 137 -23.64 -13.97 -9.05
CA GLU A 137 -23.05 -13.14 -10.11
C GLU A 137 -22.24 -11.98 -9.50
N GLN A 138 -22.77 -11.35 -8.44
CA GLN A 138 -22.03 -10.35 -7.66
C GLN A 138 -20.81 -10.94 -6.94
N ALA A 139 -20.81 -12.24 -6.68
CA ALA A 139 -19.73 -12.94 -6.01
C ALA A 139 -18.75 -13.60 -6.99
N GLU A 140 -19.01 -13.63 -8.30
CA GLU A 140 -18.14 -14.32 -9.26
C GLU A 140 -16.75 -13.70 -9.30
N ASP A 141 -15.72 -14.53 -9.09
CA ASP A 141 -14.35 -14.19 -9.42
C ASP A 141 -14.17 -14.20 -10.94
N HIS A 142 -14.11 -13.02 -11.55
CA HIS A 142 -13.87 -12.84 -12.99
C HIS A 142 -12.47 -13.27 -13.48
N GLY A 143 -11.74 -14.09 -12.73
CA GLY A 143 -10.34 -14.44 -13.01
C GLY A 143 -9.38 -13.40 -12.46
N VAL A 144 -9.75 -12.80 -11.33
CA VAL A 144 -8.89 -12.00 -10.45
C VAL A 144 -7.83 -12.91 -9.84
N PHE A 145 -8.22 -14.10 -9.38
CA PHE A 145 -7.31 -15.03 -8.72
C PHE A 145 -7.24 -16.40 -9.41
N ASP A 146 -6.15 -17.12 -9.17
CA ASP A 146 -5.93 -18.51 -9.61
C ASP A 146 -6.59 -19.51 -8.64
N GLY A 147 -6.87 -19.08 -7.40
CA GLY A 147 -7.42 -19.88 -6.32
C GLY A 147 -7.36 -19.16 -4.97
N GLY A 148 -7.70 -19.88 -3.90
CA GLY A 148 -7.74 -19.37 -2.53
C GLY A 148 -9.12 -18.85 -2.11
N SER A 149 -9.40 -18.86 -0.80
CA SER A 149 -10.58 -18.23 -0.19
C SER A 149 -10.29 -16.86 0.43
N GLY A 150 -9.02 -16.41 0.38
CA GLY A 150 -8.59 -15.15 0.98
C GLY A 150 -8.39 -15.22 2.50
N THR A 151 -8.42 -16.41 3.08
CA THR A 151 -8.06 -16.64 4.49
C THR A 151 -6.55 -16.67 4.66
N LYS A 152 -6.05 -16.61 5.90
CA LYS A 152 -4.60 -16.68 6.16
C LYS A 152 -4.02 -18.04 5.75
N GLU A 153 -4.78 -19.11 5.94
CA GLU A 153 -4.38 -20.47 5.63
C GLU A 153 -4.60 -20.85 4.17
N ASP A 154 -5.50 -20.15 3.47
CA ASP A 154 -5.78 -20.31 2.04
C ASP A 154 -5.92 -18.92 1.33
N PRO A 155 -4.81 -18.18 1.15
CA PRO A 155 -4.81 -16.85 0.56
C PRO A 155 -5.24 -16.86 -0.91
N TYR A 156 -5.81 -15.75 -1.38
CA TYR A 156 -6.06 -15.54 -2.81
C TYR A 156 -4.76 -15.51 -3.60
N ILE A 157 -4.69 -16.22 -4.73
CA ILE A 157 -3.43 -16.41 -5.47
C ILE A 157 -3.39 -15.61 -6.77
N ILE A 158 -2.32 -14.83 -6.98
CA ILE A 158 -2.01 -14.12 -8.22
C ILE A 158 -0.74 -14.72 -8.84
N LYS A 159 -0.79 -15.04 -10.15
CA LYS A 159 0.35 -15.60 -10.91
C LYS A 159 0.75 -14.78 -12.13
N THR A 160 -0.11 -13.88 -12.57
CA THR A 160 0.02 -13.20 -13.86
C THR A 160 -0.29 -11.71 -13.76
N ALA A 161 0.24 -10.94 -14.71
CA ALA A 161 -0.02 -9.52 -14.80
C ALA A 161 -1.50 -9.20 -15.01
N GLU A 162 -2.23 -10.03 -15.76
CA GLU A 162 -3.67 -9.82 -15.99
C GLU A 162 -4.48 -10.08 -14.70
N GLN A 163 -4.11 -11.07 -13.89
CA GLN A 163 -4.71 -11.28 -12.56
C GLN A 163 -4.44 -10.11 -11.63
N LEU A 164 -3.20 -9.61 -11.57
CA LEU A 164 -2.86 -8.44 -10.75
C LEU A 164 -3.63 -7.19 -11.21
N LYS A 165 -3.81 -7.02 -12.53
CA LYS A 165 -4.62 -5.94 -13.10
C LYS A 165 -6.11 -6.09 -12.75
N ASN A 166 -6.66 -7.29 -12.81
CA ASN A 166 -8.04 -7.57 -12.39
C ASN A 166 -8.22 -7.33 -10.89
N PHE A 167 -7.19 -7.62 -10.08
CA PHE A 167 -7.17 -7.30 -8.65
C PHE A 167 -7.19 -5.79 -8.40
N ALA A 168 -6.44 -5.01 -9.18
CA ALA A 168 -6.55 -3.55 -9.12
C ALA A 168 -7.99 -3.07 -9.41
N VAL A 169 -8.64 -3.65 -10.44
CA VAL A 169 -10.03 -3.33 -10.79
C VAL A 169 -10.99 -3.71 -9.66
N SER A 170 -10.84 -4.87 -9.02
CA SER A 170 -11.75 -5.30 -7.96
C SER A 170 -11.69 -4.38 -6.74
N VAL A 171 -10.51 -3.86 -6.39
CA VAL A 171 -10.35 -2.89 -5.30
C VAL A 171 -11.00 -1.54 -5.68
N ASP A 172 -10.84 -1.09 -6.92
CA ASP A 172 -11.49 0.13 -7.42
C ASP A 172 -13.02 0.04 -7.37
N GLU A 173 -13.57 -1.18 -7.52
CA GLU A 173 -15.01 -1.46 -7.42
C GLU A 173 -15.51 -1.59 -5.97
N GLY A 174 -14.63 -1.45 -4.98
CA GLY A 174 -14.97 -1.39 -3.56
C GLY A 174 -14.65 -2.68 -2.77
N ASN A 175 -14.03 -3.68 -3.40
CA ASN A 175 -13.54 -4.85 -2.68
C ASN A 175 -12.23 -4.50 -1.97
N THR A 176 -12.32 -4.03 -0.73
CA THR A 176 -11.14 -3.57 0.05
C THR A 176 -10.20 -4.70 0.48
N TYR A 177 -10.67 -5.95 0.47
CA TYR A 177 -9.99 -7.13 1.01
C TYR A 177 -9.64 -7.02 2.51
N LYS A 178 -10.40 -6.21 3.26
CA LYS A 178 -10.16 -6.03 4.70
C LYS A 178 -10.09 -7.37 5.44
N GLY A 179 -8.94 -7.64 6.06
CA GLY A 179 -8.70 -8.88 6.83
C GLY A 179 -8.47 -10.13 5.98
N GLN A 180 -8.50 -10.01 4.65
CA GLN A 180 -8.19 -11.10 3.72
C GLN A 180 -6.73 -11.05 3.26
N TYR A 181 -6.25 -12.17 2.71
CA TYR A 181 -4.88 -12.39 2.30
C TYR A 181 -4.81 -12.65 0.79
N VAL A 182 -3.86 -11.99 0.13
CA VAL A 182 -3.55 -12.10 -1.29
C VAL A 182 -2.06 -12.40 -1.41
N GLU A 183 -1.70 -13.42 -2.17
CA GLU A 183 -0.33 -13.89 -2.34
C GLU A 183 0.07 -13.93 -3.82
N LEU A 184 1.34 -13.62 -4.10
CA LEU A 184 1.97 -14.00 -5.37
C LEU A 184 2.45 -15.46 -5.30
N ASP A 185 2.25 -16.21 -6.39
CA ASP A 185 2.82 -17.57 -6.59
C ASP A 185 3.70 -17.64 -7.86
N ALA A 186 4.08 -16.46 -8.38
CA ALA A 186 5.04 -16.28 -9.46
C ALA A 186 5.52 -14.82 -9.50
N ASP A 187 6.69 -14.59 -10.09
CA ASP A 187 7.10 -13.26 -10.49
C ASP A 187 6.11 -12.70 -11.53
N VAL A 188 5.79 -11.41 -11.42
CA VAL A 188 4.80 -10.75 -12.29
C VAL A 188 5.48 -9.64 -13.09
N ASP A 189 5.51 -9.78 -14.41
CA ASP A 189 6.03 -8.76 -15.32
C ASP A 189 4.90 -7.87 -15.87
N LEU A 190 4.95 -6.57 -15.57
CA LEU A 190 3.98 -5.57 -16.04
C LEU A 190 4.39 -4.89 -17.36
N GLY A 191 5.44 -5.38 -18.04
CA GLY A 191 6.01 -4.74 -19.23
C GLY A 191 5.06 -4.56 -20.42
N ASP A 192 3.99 -5.37 -20.50
CA ASP A 192 2.92 -5.28 -21.51
C ASP A 192 1.82 -4.27 -21.15
N ILE A 193 1.92 -3.61 -19.99
CA ILE A 193 0.99 -2.58 -19.52
C ILE A 193 1.63 -1.21 -19.73
N ASP A 194 1.08 -0.41 -20.65
CA ASP A 194 1.61 0.91 -20.99
C ASP A 194 1.65 1.88 -19.79
N SER A 195 0.57 1.91 -19.00
CA SER A 195 0.45 2.71 -17.78
C SER A 195 -0.45 1.98 -16.78
N TRP A 196 0.16 1.57 -15.68
CA TRP A 196 -0.46 0.85 -14.57
C TRP A 196 -1.56 1.69 -13.93
N ASN A 197 -2.66 1.02 -13.59
CA ASN A 197 -3.74 1.58 -12.77
C ASN A 197 -3.45 1.18 -11.32
N PRO A 198 -3.05 2.13 -10.45
CA PRO A 198 -2.81 1.85 -9.04
C PRO A 198 -3.97 1.07 -8.40
N ILE A 199 -3.64 0.12 -7.53
CA ILE A 199 -4.64 -0.67 -6.81
C ILE A 199 -5.35 0.24 -5.80
N GLY A 200 -6.66 0.42 -5.98
CA GLY A 200 -7.52 1.29 -5.20
C GLY A 200 -7.64 2.70 -5.79
N ALA A 201 -8.75 3.36 -5.50
CA ALA A 201 -9.14 4.58 -6.17
C ALA A 201 -8.13 5.73 -5.97
N GLU A 202 -7.69 6.31 -7.10
CA GLU A 202 -6.77 7.45 -7.17
C GLU A 202 -7.52 8.76 -6.84
N ALA A 203 -7.85 8.97 -5.55
CA ALA A 203 -8.49 10.19 -5.06
C ALA A 203 -8.00 10.56 -3.65
N LYS A 204 -8.58 11.61 -3.04
CA LYS A 204 -8.28 11.96 -1.64
C LYS A 204 -8.55 10.74 -0.75
N ALA A 205 -7.49 10.18 -0.18
CA ALA A 205 -7.55 8.91 0.54
C ALA A 205 -8.57 8.90 1.72
N SER A 206 -8.88 10.06 2.29
CA SER A 206 -9.89 10.23 3.35
C SER A 206 -11.33 10.13 2.87
N ASP A 207 -11.57 10.32 1.57
CA ASP A 207 -12.90 10.46 0.98
C ASP A 207 -13.34 9.18 0.24
N ASN A 208 -12.43 8.19 0.12
CA ASN A 208 -12.62 6.97 -0.65
C ASN A 208 -12.08 5.72 0.08
N THR A 209 -12.11 5.71 1.42
CA THR A 209 -11.56 4.60 2.23
C THR A 209 -12.16 3.23 1.89
N ASP A 210 -13.38 3.20 1.36
CA ASP A 210 -14.09 1.98 0.95
C ASP A 210 -13.63 1.43 -0.42
N SER A 211 -12.72 2.15 -1.09
CA SER A 211 -12.07 1.75 -2.35
C SER A 211 -10.55 1.74 -2.22
N LEU A 212 -10.04 1.57 -1.00
CA LEU A 212 -8.62 1.39 -0.71
C LEU A 212 -8.36 -0.04 -0.28
N PHE A 213 -7.19 -0.56 -0.64
CA PHE A 213 -6.74 -1.86 -0.15
C PHE A 213 -6.55 -1.82 1.38
N ASP A 214 -7.14 -2.77 2.08
CA ASP A 214 -7.13 -2.92 3.55
C ASP A 214 -6.82 -4.37 3.98
N GLY A 215 -6.32 -5.20 3.05
CA GLY A 215 -5.94 -6.60 3.26
C GLY A 215 -4.44 -6.81 3.48
N THR A 216 -4.00 -8.06 3.42
CA THR A 216 -2.57 -8.43 3.39
C THR A 216 -2.19 -8.86 1.98
N PHE A 217 -1.24 -8.17 1.36
CA PHE A 217 -0.60 -8.54 0.11
C PHE A 217 0.80 -9.06 0.41
N ASP A 218 1.04 -10.35 0.19
CA ASP A 218 2.32 -11.01 0.45
C ASP A 218 2.92 -11.51 -0.87
N GLY A 219 4.03 -10.91 -1.30
CA GLY A 219 4.70 -11.34 -2.53
C GLY A 219 5.43 -12.67 -2.40
N LYS A 220 5.59 -13.24 -1.19
CA LYS A 220 6.35 -14.47 -0.94
C LYS A 220 7.75 -14.47 -1.59
N ASP A 221 8.40 -13.32 -1.53
CA ASP A 221 9.72 -13.04 -2.11
C ASP A 221 9.74 -13.07 -3.66
N HIS A 222 8.56 -13.08 -4.31
CA HIS A 222 8.44 -12.83 -5.74
C HIS A 222 8.62 -11.35 -6.09
N ALA A 223 9.08 -11.10 -7.31
CA ALA A 223 9.24 -9.76 -7.84
C ALA A 223 8.07 -9.34 -8.73
N ILE A 224 7.72 -8.06 -8.67
CA ILE A 224 6.95 -7.37 -9.70
C ILE A 224 7.91 -6.51 -10.51
N THR A 225 7.96 -6.70 -11.82
CA THR A 225 8.90 -5.99 -12.69
C THR A 225 8.20 -5.06 -13.67
N ASN A 226 8.91 -4.01 -14.12
CA ASN A 226 8.48 -3.12 -15.19
C ASN A 226 7.18 -2.36 -14.87
N LEU A 227 6.96 -2.00 -13.60
CA LEU A 227 5.86 -1.12 -13.18
C LEU A 227 6.05 0.27 -13.83
N ARG A 228 5.19 0.60 -14.80
CA ARG A 228 5.17 1.91 -15.46
C ARG A 228 3.92 2.68 -15.10
N ILE A 229 4.05 3.95 -14.72
CA ILE A 229 2.90 4.85 -14.58
C ILE A 229 3.26 6.16 -15.27
N SER A 230 2.47 6.54 -16.26
CA SER A 230 2.60 7.84 -16.92
C SER A 230 1.25 8.50 -17.08
N GLU A 231 1.05 9.64 -16.42
CA GLU A 231 -0.25 10.30 -16.34
C GLU A 231 -0.12 11.78 -15.92
N ASN A 232 -1.05 12.63 -16.38
CA ASN A 232 -1.23 13.98 -15.88
C ASN A 232 -2.58 14.10 -15.16
N TYR A 233 -2.53 14.25 -13.84
CA TYR A 233 -3.71 14.30 -12.98
C TYR A 233 -4.29 15.72 -12.89
N SER A 234 -5.62 15.79 -12.84
CA SER A 234 -6.40 17.03 -12.66
C SER A 234 -7.22 17.04 -11.37
N ALA A 235 -6.86 16.17 -10.43
CA ALA A 235 -7.39 16.07 -9.07
C ALA A 235 -6.29 15.54 -8.14
N GLU A 236 -6.55 15.43 -6.83
CA GLU A 236 -5.57 14.88 -5.89
C GLU A 236 -5.23 13.45 -6.27
N ALA A 237 -3.94 13.14 -6.37
CA ALA A 237 -3.45 11.86 -6.89
C ALA A 237 -2.45 11.22 -5.93
N ASN A 238 -2.67 9.93 -5.66
CA ASN A 238 -1.77 9.07 -4.91
C ASN A 238 -1.35 7.93 -5.84
N VAL A 239 -0.05 7.80 -6.08
CA VAL A 239 0.50 7.00 -7.18
C VAL A 239 1.50 5.98 -6.66
N GLY A 240 1.36 4.74 -7.13
CA GLY A 240 2.25 3.61 -6.86
C GLY A 240 1.65 2.31 -7.42
N LEU A 241 2.20 1.15 -7.04
CA LEU A 241 1.53 -0.13 -7.25
C LEU A 241 0.11 -0.09 -6.66
N PHE A 242 0.01 0.41 -5.43
CA PHE A 242 -1.23 0.82 -4.77
C PHE A 242 -1.39 2.34 -4.86
N SER A 243 -2.61 2.85 -4.93
CA SER A 243 -2.82 4.30 -4.80
C SER A 243 -2.52 4.72 -3.37
N SER A 244 -3.28 4.19 -2.41
CA SER A 244 -3.11 4.38 -0.99
C SER A 244 -3.39 3.09 -0.21
N LEU A 245 -2.69 2.91 0.91
CA LEU A 245 -2.91 1.81 1.84
C LEU A 245 -3.80 2.27 3.00
N ASN A 246 -4.84 1.49 3.30
CA ASN A 246 -5.74 1.73 4.43
C ASN A 246 -5.11 1.25 5.76
N ASN A 247 -5.80 1.45 6.87
CA ASN A 247 -5.26 1.31 8.23
C ASN A 247 -4.77 -0.11 8.59
N SER A 248 -5.41 -1.14 8.06
CA SER A 248 -5.09 -2.55 8.33
C SER A 248 -4.27 -3.17 7.20
N ALA A 249 -4.00 -2.41 6.14
CA ALA A 249 -3.28 -2.89 4.97
C ALA A 249 -1.86 -3.30 5.33
N VAL A 250 -1.43 -4.44 4.80
CA VAL A 250 -0.06 -4.93 4.90
C VAL A 250 0.43 -5.28 3.50
N VAL A 251 1.55 -4.70 3.08
CA VAL A 251 2.25 -5.11 1.85
C VAL A 251 3.60 -5.65 2.26
N LYS A 252 3.91 -6.90 1.91
CA LYS A 252 5.17 -7.51 2.32
C LYS A 252 5.78 -8.50 1.34
N ASN A 253 7.08 -8.75 1.52
CA ASN A 253 7.86 -9.75 0.79
C ASN A 253 7.72 -9.62 -0.73
N VAL A 254 7.79 -8.39 -1.25
CA VAL A 254 7.64 -8.13 -2.68
C VAL A 254 8.65 -7.09 -3.12
N ASP A 255 9.46 -7.45 -4.11
CA ASP A 255 10.39 -6.51 -4.74
C ASP A 255 9.73 -5.82 -5.95
N LEU A 256 9.96 -4.52 -6.09
CA LEU A 256 9.60 -3.78 -7.31
C LEU A 256 10.87 -3.44 -8.11
N LYS A 257 11.04 -4.06 -9.27
CA LYS A 257 12.25 -3.90 -10.10
C LYS A 257 11.94 -3.19 -11.41
N ASN A 258 12.84 -2.31 -11.83
CA ASN A 258 12.67 -1.48 -13.03
C ASN A 258 11.37 -0.66 -13.01
N VAL A 259 11.12 0.02 -11.90
CA VAL A 259 10.02 0.98 -11.75
C VAL A 259 10.30 2.20 -12.63
N ASP A 260 9.28 2.70 -13.33
CA ASP A 260 9.32 3.92 -14.12
C ASP A 260 8.02 4.70 -13.94
N ILE A 261 8.00 5.59 -12.95
CA ILE A 261 6.84 6.44 -12.65
C ILE A 261 7.15 7.85 -13.13
N GLU A 262 6.40 8.36 -14.10
CA GLU A 262 6.51 9.73 -14.62
C GLU A 262 5.13 10.40 -14.60
N VAL A 263 4.84 11.11 -13.52
CA VAL A 263 3.50 11.68 -13.27
C VAL A 263 3.54 13.18 -13.00
N SER A 264 2.52 13.88 -13.47
CA SER A 264 2.32 15.30 -13.19
C SER A 264 0.93 15.59 -12.63
N ASN A 265 0.77 16.74 -11.98
CA ASN A 265 -0.52 17.22 -11.52
C ASN A 265 -0.67 18.72 -11.80
N ASP A 266 -1.80 19.09 -12.39
CA ASP A 266 -2.13 20.46 -12.78
C ASP A 266 -3.33 21.04 -12.03
N ALA A 267 -3.74 20.44 -10.91
CA ALA A 267 -4.92 20.88 -10.19
C ALA A 267 -4.85 20.76 -8.65
N ASP A 268 -4.38 19.62 -8.12
CA ASP A 268 -4.37 19.34 -6.67
C ASP A 268 -3.06 18.65 -6.21
N VAL A 269 -2.98 18.21 -4.96
CA VAL A 269 -1.79 17.56 -4.38
C VAL A 269 -1.39 16.28 -5.13
N LEU A 270 -0.08 16.12 -5.38
CA LEU A 270 0.52 14.89 -5.89
C LEU A 270 1.34 14.15 -4.82
N ARG A 271 1.11 12.84 -4.69
CA ARG A 271 1.91 11.94 -3.86
C ARG A 271 2.31 10.71 -4.66
N ALA A 272 3.59 10.36 -4.64
CA ALA A 272 4.09 9.19 -5.37
C ALA A 272 5.13 8.41 -4.59
N GLY A 273 5.02 7.09 -4.67
CA GLY A 273 6.04 6.11 -4.29
C GLY A 273 5.82 4.81 -5.05
N ALA A 274 6.85 3.98 -5.21
CA ALA A 274 6.71 2.77 -6.01
C ALA A 274 5.68 1.80 -5.43
N VAL A 275 5.61 1.66 -4.11
CA VAL A 275 4.62 0.80 -3.46
C VAL A 275 3.29 1.53 -3.33
N ALA A 276 3.30 2.75 -2.79
CA ALA A 276 2.08 3.54 -2.60
C ALA A 276 2.32 5.06 -2.64
N GLY A 277 1.30 5.81 -3.04
CA GLY A 277 1.32 7.27 -2.90
C GLY A 277 1.11 7.72 -1.45
N ASP A 278 0.21 7.05 -0.72
CA ASP A 278 -0.15 7.39 0.66
C ASP A 278 -0.33 6.14 1.54
N ILE A 279 0.01 6.27 2.82
CA ILE A 279 -0.52 5.40 3.89
C ILE A 279 -1.41 6.28 4.75
N VAL A 280 -2.69 5.93 4.86
CA VAL A 280 -3.66 6.74 5.59
C VAL A 280 -3.42 6.68 7.11
N SER A 281 -4.08 7.57 7.85
CA SER A 281 -3.88 7.66 9.30
C SER A 281 -4.50 6.47 10.03
N GLY A 282 -3.66 5.60 10.62
CA GLY A 282 -4.13 4.49 11.45
C GLY A 282 -3.32 3.20 11.32
N GLY A 283 -2.26 3.16 10.51
CA GLY A 283 -1.18 2.19 10.70
C GLY A 283 -0.95 1.16 9.60
N GLY A 284 -1.20 1.47 8.33
CA GLY A 284 -0.79 0.61 7.23
C GLY A 284 0.71 0.27 7.28
N LYS A 285 1.06 -0.95 6.88
CA LYS A 285 2.41 -1.53 7.03
C LYS A 285 3.00 -1.91 5.68
N ILE A 286 4.29 -1.62 5.50
CA ILE A 286 5.11 -2.16 4.42
C ILE A 286 6.33 -2.83 5.04
N ASP A 287 6.54 -4.11 4.71
CA ASP A 287 7.60 -4.92 5.31
C ASP A 287 8.34 -5.77 4.28
N ASN A 288 9.67 -5.81 4.32
CA ASN A 288 10.49 -6.63 3.41
C ASN A 288 10.22 -6.32 1.93
N VAL A 289 10.54 -5.09 1.53
CA VAL A 289 10.34 -4.59 0.17
C VAL A 289 11.58 -3.87 -0.30
N ALA A 290 12.15 -4.32 -1.43
CA ALA A 290 13.19 -3.58 -2.15
C ALA A 290 12.64 -2.96 -3.45
N VAL A 291 13.03 -1.71 -3.73
CA VAL A 291 12.60 -0.99 -4.94
C VAL A 291 13.79 -0.50 -5.74
N SER A 292 13.76 -0.68 -7.05
CA SER A 292 14.73 -0.10 -7.99
C SER A 292 14.06 0.52 -9.22
N GLY A 293 14.62 1.63 -9.72
CA GLY A 293 14.10 2.30 -10.91
C GLY A 293 14.20 3.83 -10.87
N GLU A 294 13.24 4.50 -11.51
CA GLU A 294 13.14 5.96 -11.57
C GLU A 294 11.71 6.44 -11.23
N ILE A 295 11.62 7.51 -10.45
CA ILE A 295 10.36 8.22 -10.14
C ILE A 295 10.55 9.70 -10.47
N LYS A 296 9.75 10.21 -11.40
CA LYS A 296 9.67 11.62 -11.78
C LYS A 296 8.28 12.16 -11.45
N THR A 297 8.23 13.21 -10.65
CA THR A 297 6.99 13.88 -10.25
C THR A 297 7.04 15.36 -10.62
N ASN A 298 5.90 15.92 -11.06
CA ASN A 298 5.80 17.32 -11.45
C ASN A 298 4.49 17.97 -10.95
N GLU A 299 4.56 18.84 -9.93
CA GLU A 299 3.40 19.52 -9.33
C GLU A 299 3.31 20.98 -9.78
N GLN A 300 2.26 21.34 -10.53
CA GLN A 300 2.18 22.60 -11.27
C GLN A 300 1.25 23.65 -10.65
N VAL A 301 0.48 23.34 -9.60
CA VAL A 301 -0.54 24.28 -9.09
C VAL A 301 -0.56 24.41 -7.57
N LYS A 302 -0.67 23.33 -6.79
CA LYS A 302 -0.96 23.42 -5.34
C LYS A 302 0.23 23.71 -4.47
N ALA A 303 1.45 23.67 -5.01
CA ALA A 303 2.66 23.86 -4.23
C ALA A 303 2.82 22.80 -3.13
N GLN A 304 2.29 21.57 -3.29
CA GLN A 304 2.49 20.47 -2.34
C GLN A 304 2.82 19.19 -3.09
N LEU A 305 4.07 18.73 -2.96
CA LEU A 305 4.56 17.55 -3.64
C LEU A 305 5.21 16.59 -2.65
N HIS A 306 4.76 15.34 -2.63
CA HIS A 306 5.31 14.29 -1.78
C HIS A 306 5.86 13.16 -2.64
N THR A 307 7.17 12.96 -2.62
CA THR A 307 7.82 11.93 -3.44
C THR A 307 8.74 11.09 -2.56
N GLY A 308 8.41 9.81 -2.42
CA GLY A 308 9.24 8.81 -1.77
C GLY A 308 9.63 7.72 -2.76
N ALA A 309 10.74 7.01 -2.54
CA ALA A 309 10.98 5.82 -3.38
C ALA A 309 9.97 4.70 -3.09
N ILE A 310 9.65 4.48 -1.81
CA ILE A 310 8.71 3.43 -1.37
C ILE A 310 7.31 4.00 -1.24
N VAL A 311 7.16 5.08 -0.46
CA VAL A 311 5.86 5.72 -0.17
C VAL A 311 5.94 7.23 -0.28
N GLY A 312 5.02 7.87 -1.02
CA GLY A 312 4.95 9.34 -1.10
C GLY A 312 4.77 9.99 0.28
N ARG A 313 3.70 9.62 0.99
CA ARG A 313 3.42 10.07 2.36
C ARG A 313 3.04 8.90 3.26
N VAL A 314 3.62 8.87 4.45
CA VAL A 314 3.12 8.11 5.59
C VAL A 314 2.41 9.09 6.53
N ASN A 315 1.10 8.94 6.73
CA ASN A 315 0.34 9.89 7.53
C ASN A 315 0.62 9.75 9.03
N LYS A 316 -0.11 8.90 9.76
CA LYS A 316 0.07 8.69 11.20
C LYS A 316 0.11 7.21 11.51
N ASP A 317 1.01 6.82 12.41
CA ASP A 317 1.20 5.46 12.93
C ASP A 317 1.62 4.40 11.87
N GLY A 318 1.92 4.80 10.63
CA GLY A 318 2.36 3.87 9.58
C GLY A 318 3.74 3.26 9.85
N VAL A 319 3.96 2.04 9.36
CA VAL A 319 5.14 1.23 9.68
C VAL A 319 5.85 0.80 8.40
N LEU A 320 7.12 1.18 8.26
CA LEU A 320 8.01 0.72 7.19
C LEU A 320 9.16 -0.05 7.83
N THR A 321 9.24 -1.35 7.59
CA THR A 321 10.31 -2.21 8.11
C THR A 321 10.97 -3.01 7.01
N ASN A 322 12.28 -3.29 7.14
CA ASN A 322 13.01 -4.07 6.15
C ASN A 322 12.82 -3.51 4.72
N VAL A 323 13.00 -2.19 4.55
CA VAL A 323 12.81 -1.53 3.24
C VAL A 323 14.13 -1.06 2.66
N TYR A 324 14.35 -1.30 1.37
CA TYR A 324 15.55 -0.87 0.66
C TYR A 324 15.17 -0.15 -0.63
N SER A 325 15.88 0.92 -0.98
CA SER A 325 15.69 1.61 -2.25
C SER A 325 16.98 1.92 -3.01
N ASP A 326 16.93 1.67 -4.31
CA ASP A 326 17.89 2.15 -5.30
C ASP A 326 17.13 2.83 -6.44
N VAL A 327 16.52 3.97 -6.12
CA VAL A 327 15.61 4.71 -7.01
C VAL A 327 16.15 6.10 -7.28
N LYS A 328 16.21 6.47 -8.55
CA LYS A 328 16.45 7.85 -8.96
C LYS A 328 15.14 8.64 -8.86
N ILE A 329 15.11 9.62 -7.97
CA ILE A 329 13.98 10.53 -7.78
C ILE A 329 14.26 11.84 -8.51
N THR A 330 13.27 12.34 -9.26
CA THR A 330 13.21 13.72 -9.77
C THR A 330 11.89 14.35 -9.35
N ALA A 331 11.91 15.23 -8.34
CA ALA A 331 10.74 15.94 -7.86
C ALA A 331 10.77 17.41 -8.31
N GLU A 332 9.86 17.78 -9.22
CA GLU A 332 9.78 19.13 -9.79
C GLU A 332 8.51 19.85 -9.34
N CYS A 333 8.67 21.08 -8.85
CA CYS A 333 7.55 21.93 -8.46
C CYS A 333 7.82 23.37 -8.93
N PRO A 334 7.42 23.75 -10.15
CA PRO A 334 7.76 25.04 -10.76
C PRO A 334 6.81 26.17 -10.33
N VAL A 335 6.12 26.03 -9.19
CA VAL A 335 5.23 27.07 -8.66
C VAL A 335 5.95 27.98 -7.66
N GLU A 336 5.35 29.12 -7.36
CA GLU A 336 5.80 29.97 -6.26
C GLU A 336 5.48 29.31 -4.91
N LYS A 337 6.41 29.45 -3.96
CA LYS A 337 6.30 28.93 -2.58
C LYS A 337 5.91 27.44 -2.47
N PRO A 338 6.63 26.53 -3.15
CA PRO A 338 6.39 25.10 -3.09
C PRO A 338 6.60 24.55 -1.67
N MET A 339 5.99 23.41 -1.37
CA MET A 339 6.25 22.55 -0.22
C MET A 339 6.62 21.18 -0.78
N VAL A 340 7.91 20.96 -1.02
CA VAL A 340 8.41 19.71 -1.59
C VAL A 340 8.95 18.82 -0.47
N TYR A 341 8.45 17.60 -0.43
CA TYR A 341 8.90 16.53 0.46
C TYR A 341 9.49 15.42 -0.39
N ALA A 342 10.81 15.24 -0.36
CA ALA A 342 11.49 14.23 -1.14
C ALA A 342 12.34 13.34 -0.24
N GLY A 343 12.19 12.01 -0.35
CA GLY A 343 13.08 11.10 0.34
C GLY A 343 13.25 9.73 -0.30
N GLY A 344 14.41 9.12 -0.07
CA GLY A 344 14.74 7.81 -0.64
C GLY A 344 13.94 6.67 -0.03
N VAL A 345 13.23 6.84 1.07
CA VAL A 345 12.20 5.89 1.53
C VAL A 345 10.82 6.53 1.43
N THR A 346 10.64 7.69 2.05
CA THR A 346 9.37 8.43 2.01
C THR A 346 9.56 9.93 1.87
N GLY A 347 8.62 10.62 1.23
CA GLY A 347 8.62 12.08 1.20
C GLY A 347 8.41 12.65 2.60
N VAL A 348 7.36 12.18 3.28
CA VAL A 348 7.03 12.62 4.64
C VAL A 348 6.48 11.47 5.47
N ALA A 349 6.85 11.43 6.75
CA ALA A 349 6.20 10.58 7.74
C ALA A 349 5.74 11.40 8.95
N GLY A 350 4.42 11.38 9.21
CA GLY A 350 3.83 12.07 10.36
C GLY A 350 3.89 11.25 11.65
N ASN A 351 3.21 11.74 12.69
CA ASN A 351 3.40 11.32 14.08
C ASN A 351 3.35 9.81 14.31
N ASN A 352 4.27 9.33 15.15
CA ASN A 352 4.43 7.92 15.53
C ASN A 352 4.73 6.97 14.37
N ALA A 353 5.05 7.47 13.18
CA ALA A 353 5.51 6.60 12.11
C ALA A 353 6.78 5.85 12.54
N ILE A 354 6.94 4.64 12.05
CA ILE A 354 8.10 3.79 12.33
C ILE A 354 8.79 3.54 11.00
N ILE A 355 10.09 3.87 10.94
CA ILE A 355 10.97 3.40 9.88
C ILE A 355 12.11 2.66 10.56
N ALA A 356 12.21 1.36 10.33
CA ALA A 356 13.22 0.53 10.97
C ALA A 356 13.85 -0.47 10.01
N ASN A 357 15.15 -0.72 10.15
CA ASN A 357 15.88 -1.63 9.25
C ASN A 357 15.74 -1.21 7.77
N ALA A 358 16.07 0.05 7.49
CA ALA A 358 15.77 0.68 6.21
C ALA A 358 16.99 1.34 5.58
N ALA A 359 17.08 1.34 4.24
CA ALA A 359 18.17 2.03 3.56
C ALA A 359 17.82 2.59 2.18
N SER A 360 18.61 3.57 1.75
CA SER A 360 18.54 4.17 0.42
C SER A 360 19.94 4.35 -0.19
N LYS A 361 20.04 4.16 -1.51
CA LYS A 361 21.25 4.46 -2.30
C LYS A 361 21.01 5.38 -3.51
N GLY A 362 19.79 5.44 -4.02
CA GLY A 362 19.47 6.17 -5.25
C GLY A 362 19.69 7.69 -5.18
N GLU A 363 19.65 8.34 -6.33
CA GLU A 363 19.81 9.80 -6.47
C GLU A 363 18.50 10.55 -6.16
N ILE A 364 18.58 11.70 -5.49
CA ILE A 364 17.41 12.55 -5.20
C ILE A 364 17.63 13.93 -5.82
N ASN A 365 16.89 14.21 -6.88
CA ASN A 365 16.96 15.47 -7.62
C ASN A 365 15.69 16.30 -7.38
N VAL A 366 15.81 17.48 -6.78
CA VAL A 366 14.68 18.38 -6.52
C VAL A 366 14.81 19.64 -7.38
N LYS A 367 13.72 20.08 -8.01
CA LYS A 367 13.71 21.26 -8.88
C LYS A 367 12.58 22.20 -8.48
N THR A 368 12.92 23.35 -7.91
CA THR A 368 11.94 24.38 -7.55
C THR A 368 12.30 25.74 -8.16
N PRO A 369 12.31 25.86 -9.50
CA PRO A 369 12.90 27.00 -10.21
C PRO A 369 12.28 28.36 -9.88
N ASN A 370 10.99 28.38 -9.51
CA ASN A 370 10.24 29.60 -9.18
C ASN A 370 10.02 29.80 -7.68
N ASN A 371 10.76 29.06 -6.84
CA ASN A 371 10.62 29.17 -5.39
C ASN A 371 11.03 30.57 -4.89
N SER A 372 10.06 31.30 -4.36
CA SER A 372 10.20 32.67 -3.85
C SER A 372 10.15 32.80 -2.33
N ASN A 373 9.82 31.72 -1.59
CA ASN A 373 9.87 31.55 -0.12
C ASN A 373 9.02 30.33 0.31
N GLY A 374 9.19 29.20 -0.36
CA GLY A 374 8.58 27.92 -0.05
C GLY A 374 9.60 26.94 0.50
N ASN A 375 9.10 25.83 1.01
CA ASN A 375 9.82 24.93 1.88
C ASN A 375 10.22 23.68 1.11
N ASN A 376 11.48 23.34 1.18
CA ASN A 376 12.02 22.13 0.58
C ASN A 376 12.57 21.24 1.69
N TYR A 377 12.04 20.03 1.80
CA TYR A 377 12.46 19.03 2.77
C TYR A 377 12.99 17.82 2.03
N ILE A 378 14.29 17.61 2.12
CA ILE A 378 14.99 16.62 1.30
C ILE A 378 15.86 15.77 2.20
N GLY A 379 15.66 14.45 2.15
CA GLY A 379 16.60 13.58 2.83
C GLY A 379 16.73 12.20 2.26
N GLY A 380 17.87 11.57 2.51
CA GLY A 380 18.16 10.24 1.96
C GLY A 380 17.12 9.20 2.39
N ILE A 381 16.67 9.22 3.65
CA ILE A 381 15.56 8.37 4.10
C ILE A 381 14.21 9.08 3.98
N ALA A 382 14.09 10.26 4.58
CA ALA A 382 12.84 11.02 4.60
C ALA A 382 13.03 12.51 4.34
N GLY A 383 12.10 13.13 3.61
CA GLY A 383 12.08 14.59 3.50
C GLY A 383 11.76 15.24 4.85
N MET A 384 10.62 14.88 5.44
CA MET A 384 10.23 15.30 6.79
C MET A 384 9.78 14.09 7.63
N PHE A 385 10.17 14.03 8.90
CA PHE A 385 9.91 12.85 9.73
C PHE A 385 9.50 13.20 11.16
N SER A 386 8.48 12.51 11.69
CA SER A 386 8.01 12.58 13.08
C SER A 386 7.68 11.20 13.65
N GLY A 387 8.67 10.52 14.24
CA GLY A 387 8.42 9.18 14.78
C GLY A 387 9.66 8.45 15.27
N TYR A 388 9.63 7.13 15.15
CA TYR A 388 10.70 6.21 15.54
C TYR A 388 11.56 5.85 14.32
N LEU A 389 12.87 6.02 14.46
CA LEU A 389 13.82 5.76 13.38
C LEU A 389 14.97 4.89 13.90
N TRP A 390 15.12 3.68 13.35
CA TRP A 390 16.05 2.69 13.88
C TRP A 390 16.80 1.91 12.82
N ASN A 391 18.10 1.75 13.01
CA ASN A 391 18.95 0.92 12.15
C ASN A 391 18.78 1.28 10.66
N VAL A 392 18.97 2.56 10.35
CA VAL A 392 18.80 3.08 8.99
C VAL A 392 20.08 3.67 8.46
N TYR A 393 20.26 3.60 7.14
CA TYR A 393 21.37 4.29 6.50
C TYR A 393 21.07 4.85 5.11
N SER A 394 21.76 5.92 4.74
CA SER A 394 21.70 6.50 3.39
C SER A 394 23.08 6.55 2.72
N LEU A 395 23.11 6.18 1.45
CA LEU A 395 24.19 6.36 0.49
C LEU A 395 23.82 7.31 -0.65
N SER A 396 22.61 7.90 -0.60
CA SER A 396 22.05 8.74 -1.66
C SER A 396 22.93 9.94 -1.98
N ASP A 397 22.93 10.34 -3.24
CA ASP A 397 23.40 11.67 -3.66
C ASP A 397 22.19 12.58 -3.84
N ILE A 398 22.29 13.82 -3.38
CA ILE A 398 21.21 14.80 -3.37
C ILE A 398 21.59 16.01 -4.22
N ALA A 399 20.69 16.42 -5.12
CA ALA A 399 20.81 17.66 -5.88
C ALA A 399 19.54 18.49 -5.77
N ILE A 400 19.68 19.81 -5.66
CA ILE A 400 18.55 20.75 -5.68
C ILE A 400 18.83 21.97 -6.56
N VAL A 401 17.85 22.32 -7.39
CA VAL A 401 17.80 23.58 -8.14
C VAL A 401 16.93 24.60 -7.39
N ASN A 402 17.50 25.79 -7.22
CA ASN A 402 17.03 26.91 -6.41
C ASN A 402 17.09 26.66 -4.89
N ALA A 403 18.25 26.23 -4.40
CA ALA A 403 18.49 25.89 -2.99
C ALA A 403 18.63 27.10 -2.04
N GLY A 404 18.82 28.31 -2.59
CA GLY A 404 19.17 29.53 -1.82
C GLY A 404 18.02 30.21 -1.08
N VAL A 405 16.87 29.55 -0.93
CA VAL A 405 15.73 30.05 -0.14
C VAL A 405 15.87 29.64 1.32
N GLU A 406 15.41 30.48 2.25
CA GLU A 406 15.66 30.34 3.70
C GLU A 406 15.17 29.00 4.29
N GLU A 407 14.13 28.39 3.70
CA GLU A 407 13.51 27.14 4.19
C GLU A 407 13.80 25.92 3.29
N THR A 408 15.06 25.79 2.83
CA THR A 408 15.56 24.54 2.23
C THR A 408 16.36 23.73 3.25
N TYR A 409 15.85 22.55 3.60
CA TYR A 409 16.46 21.64 4.57
C TYR A 409 16.89 20.33 3.89
N ILE A 410 18.19 20.09 3.86
CA ILE A 410 18.81 18.92 3.23
C ILE A 410 19.54 18.11 4.30
N GLY A 411 19.18 16.84 4.46
CA GLY A 411 19.86 15.93 5.38
C GLY A 411 19.89 14.51 4.86
N GLU A 412 21.07 13.88 4.87
CA GLU A 412 21.28 12.53 4.37
C GLU A 412 20.39 11.47 5.02
N ILE A 413 19.92 11.70 6.25
CA ILE A 413 18.88 10.86 6.86
C ILE A 413 17.52 11.54 6.74
N VAL A 414 17.36 12.73 7.33
CA VAL A 414 16.10 13.47 7.26
C VAL A 414 16.33 14.95 6.94
N GLY A 415 15.58 15.51 5.99
CA GLY A 415 15.59 16.96 5.73
C GLY A 415 15.16 17.75 6.97
N TRP A 416 13.92 17.56 7.42
CA TRP A 416 13.42 18.12 8.68
C TRP A 416 12.96 17.05 9.67
N MET A 417 13.71 16.92 10.76
CA MET A 417 13.34 16.08 11.89
C MET A 417 12.44 16.86 12.87
N MET A 418 11.14 16.52 12.91
CA MET A 418 10.17 17.15 13.80
C MET A 418 10.13 16.49 15.17
N ALA A 419 9.58 17.19 16.17
CA ALA A 419 9.19 16.57 17.42
C ALA A 419 7.99 15.65 17.21
N SER A 420 7.99 14.48 17.85
CA SER A 420 6.80 13.63 17.94
C SER A 420 6.17 13.74 19.34
N LYS A 421 4.90 13.36 19.46
CA LYS A 421 4.22 13.27 20.76
C LYS A 421 4.73 12.03 21.51
N GLY A 422 5.57 12.23 22.53
CA GLY A 422 6.08 11.17 23.41
C GLY A 422 7.60 10.95 23.27
N ASP A 423 8.16 10.01 24.04
CA ASP A 423 9.58 9.63 23.96
C ASP A 423 9.84 8.79 22.69
N THR A 424 9.89 9.45 21.53
CA THR A 424 10.23 8.79 20.26
C THR A 424 11.74 8.67 20.11
N SER A 425 12.24 7.45 20.21
CA SER A 425 13.69 7.19 20.14
C SER A 425 14.19 7.09 18.70
N ARG A 426 15.40 7.60 18.46
CA ARG A 426 16.09 7.64 17.16
C ARG A 426 17.50 7.12 17.36
N LYS A 427 17.83 5.95 16.83
CA LYS A 427 19.06 5.23 17.19
C LYS A 427 19.62 4.46 15.99
N GLN A 428 20.94 4.28 15.99
CA GLN A 428 21.65 3.55 14.94
C GLN A 428 21.35 4.10 13.54
N LEU A 429 21.62 5.39 13.38
CA LEU A 429 21.43 6.12 12.13
C LEU A 429 22.80 6.35 11.49
N TYR A 430 22.93 6.07 10.20
CA TYR A 430 24.22 6.14 9.50
C TYR A 430 24.11 6.89 8.17
N TYR A 431 25.08 7.75 7.86
CA TYR A 431 25.10 8.43 6.57
C TYR A 431 26.51 8.49 5.98
N ALA A 432 26.57 8.55 4.65
CA ALA A 432 27.80 8.79 3.93
C ALA A 432 28.26 10.24 4.07
N SER A 433 29.38 10.45 4.75
CA SER A 433 30.06 11.75 4.86
C SER A 433 30.61 12.28 3.54
N ASP A 434 30.72 11.43 2.54
CA ASP A 434 31.14 11.71 1.16
C ASP A 434 29.99 11.53 0.15
N ALA A 435 28.73 11.54 0.63
CA ALA A 435 27.58 11.81 -0.23
C ALA A 435 27.70 13.18 -0.89
N LYS A 436 27.27 13.27 -2.15
CA LYS A 436 27.25 14.53 -2.88
C LYS A 436 25.97 15.28 -2.56
N VAL A 437 26.12 16.52 -2.10
CA VAL A 437 25.02 17.46 -1.94
C VAL A 437 25.27 18.65 -2.85
N GLU A 438 24.58 18.69 -3.99
CA GLU A 438 24.74 19.70 -5.02
C GLU A 438 23.58 20.70 -5.00
N CYS A 439 23.89 21.96 -4.74
CA CYS A 439 22.91 23.03 -4.63
C CYS A 439 23.14 24.03 -5.75
N THR A 440 22.12 24.29 -6.56
CA THR A 440 22.16 25.34 -7.60
C THR A 440 21.25 26.49 -7.18
N SER A 441 21.71 27.73 -7.30
CA SER A 441 20.90 28.92 -7.03
C SER A 441 19.87 29.18 -8.15
N ALA A 442 18.92 30.10 -7.93
CA ALA A 442 18.03 30.58 -8.99
C ALA A 442 18.77 31.16 -10.21
N THR A 443 19.99 31.68 -10.01
CA THR A 443 20.80 32.27 -11.09
C THR A 443 21.67 31.25 -11.82
N GLY A 444 21.60 29.97 -11.44
CA GLY A 444 22.38 28.88 -12.05
C GLY A 444 23.79 28.72 -11.47
N GLU A 445 24.11 29.39 -10.36
CA GLU A 445 25.38 29.21 -9.67
C GLU A 445 25.33 27.94 -8.82
N GLY A 446 26.24 27.00 -9.08
CA GLY A 446 26.33 25.74 -8.34
C GLY A 446 27.31 25.82 -7.16
N GLU A 447 26.92 25.24 -6.04
CA GLU A 447 27.76 25.01 -4.87
C GLU A 447 27.61 23.56 -4.39
N THR A 448 28.67 23.01 -3.81
CA THR A 448 28.62 21.72 -3.11
C THR A 448 28.54 21.99 -1.61
N GLN A 449 27.60 21.35 -0.94
CA GLN A 449 27.47 21.41 0.51
C GLN A 449 28.06 20.15 1.17
N GLU A 450 28.49 20.29 2.43
CA GLU A 450 28.89 19.13 3.23
C GLU A 450 27.66 18.29 3.57
N ALA A 451 27.77 16.97 3.37
CA ALA A 451 26.75 16.02 3.80
C ALA A 451 26.56 16.06 5.32
N LYS A 452 25.31 16.17 5.75
CA LYS A 452 24.90 16.17 7.17
C LYS A 452 23.74 15.23 7.35
N ALA A 453 23.63 14.57 8.50
CA ALA A 453 22.53 13.66 8.76
C ALA A 453 21.15 14.34 8.71
N PHE A 454 21.07 15.57 9.19
CA PHE A 454 19.81 16.31 9.30
C PHE A 454 19.95 17.72 8.74
N GLY A 455 18.97 18.16 7.96
CA GLY A 455 18.90 19.55 7.50
C GLY A 455 18.53 20.49 8.65
N THR A 456 17.55 20.09 9.46
CA THR A 456 17.21 20.74 10.72
C THR A 456 16.51 19.79 11.70
N THR A 457 16.59 20.09 13.00
CA THR A 457 15.94 19.31 14.06
C THR A 457 15.27 20.23 15.09
N PHE A 458 14.12 19.83 15.62
CA PHE A 458 13.42 20.63 16.64
C PHE A 458 14.11 20.58 18.03
N ASP A 459 14.82 19.49 18.37
CA ASP A 459 15.24 19.23 19.75
C ASP A 459 16.68 18.70 19.95
N ASN A 460 17.50 18.54 18.90
CA ASN A 460 18.81 17.86 18.98
C ASN A 460 18.75 16.42 19.56
N ILE A 461 17.58 15.76 19.53
CA ILE A 461 17.35 14.42 20.13
C ILE A 461 17.85 13.27 19.22
N ALA A 462 18.34 13.58 18.02
CA ALA A 462 18.81 12.57 17.07
C ALA A 462 20.31 12.73 16.79
N GLU A 463 21.07 11.65 16.99
CA GLU A 463 22.46 11.55 16.55
C GLU A 463 22.59 10.48 15.46
N ALA A 464 23.46 10.74 14.49
CA ALA A 464 23.78 9.81 13.42
C ALA A 464 25.29 9.72 13.25
N ALA A 465 25.80 8.52 13.02
CA ALA A 465 27.20 8.28 12.76
C ALA A 465 27.50 8.50 11.26
N SER A 466 28.51 9.31 10.97
CA SER A 466 29.00 9.47 9.60
C SER A 466 30.06 8.41 9.30
N LYS A 467 30.03 7.87 8.07
CA LYS A 467 31.02 6.90 7.55
C LYS A 467 31.37 7.28 6.10
N LYS A 468 32.37 6.66 5.47
CA LYS A 468 32.56 6.80 4.02
C LYS A 468 31.69 5.80 3.27
N LYS A 469 31.27 6.12 2.04
CA LYS A 469 30.50 5.19 1.19
C LYS A 469 31.20 3.82 1.10
N ALA A 470 32.51 3.83 0.90
CA ALA A 470 33.32 2.61 0.85
C ALA A 470 33.24 1.76 2.13
N ASP A 471 33.23 2.39 3.31
CA ASP A 471 33.08 1.67 4.59
C ASP A 471 31.67 1.11 4.75
N MET A 472 30.66 1.84 4.25
CA MET A 472 29.26 1.44 4.28
C MET A 472 28.88 0.38 3.22
N GLN A 473 29.83 -0.01 2.37
CA GLN A 473 29.70 -1.14 1.43
C GLN A 473 30.37 -2.40 1.96
N SER A 474 30.95 -2.37 3.16
CA SER A 474 31.75 -3.45 3.72
C SER A 474 30.92 -4.51 4.44
N ALA A 475 31.50 -5.72 4.55
CA ALA A 475 30.93 -6.79 5.38
C ALA A 475 30.91 -6.42 6.87
N GLU A 476 31.85 -5.60 7.32
CA GLU A 476 31.90 -5.06 8.68
C GLU A 476 30.71 -4.16 8.97
N PHE A 477 30.29 -3.34 8.01
CA PHE A 477 29.10 -2.51 8.17
C PHE A 477 27.81 -3.34 8.16
N ALA A 478 27.71 -4.37 7.30
CA ALA A 478 26.62 -5.34 7.37
C ALA A 478 26.53 -6.03 8.74
N ALA A 479 27.67 -6.45 9.30
CA ALA A 479 27.73 -7.03 10.63
C ALA A 479 27.31 -6.02 11.72
N GLU A 480 27.68 -4.74 11.60
CA GLU A 480 27.24 -3.68 12.51
C GLU A 480 25.71 -3.52 12.49
N LEU A 481 25.10 -3.45 11.29
CA LEU A 481 23.63 -3.35 11.14
C LEU A 481 22.93 -4.59 11.71
N ASN A 482 23.45 -5.80 11.47
CA ASN A 482 22.93 -7.03 12.04
C ASN A 482 23.04 -7.07 13.57
N GLY A 483 24.13 -6.53 14.14
CA GLY A 483 24.31 -6.41 15.59
C GLY A 483 23.26 -5.52 16.27
N ASN A 484 22.69 -4.57 15.53
CA ASN A 484 21.67 -3.65 16.03
C ASN A 484 20.28 -4.29 16.15
N VAL A 485 20.00 -5.33 15.36
CA VAL A 485 18.65 -5.92 15.21
C VAL A 485 18.08 -6.42 16.55
N LYS A 486 18.91 -7.04 17.39
CA LYS A 486 18.48 -7.49 18.73
C LYS A 486 17.91 -6.35 19.59
N THR A 487 18.57 -5.20 19.58
CA THR A 487 18.16 -4.05 20.38
C THR A 487 16.93 -3.38 19.77
N MET A 488 16.93 -3.21 18.45
CA MET A 488 15.80 -2.67 17.69
C MET A 488 14.52 -3.48 17.88
N SER A 489 14.61 -4.81 17.80
CA SER A 489 13.48 -5.72 18.03
C SER A 489 12.83 -5.49 19.40
N SER A 490 13.65 -5.30 20.44
CA SER A 490 13.14 -5.00 21.79
C SER A 490 12.40 -3.66 21.92
N TYR A 491 12.63 -2.71 21.00
CA TYR A 491 11.89 -1.45 20.95
C TYR A 491 10.57 -1.62 20.22
N ILE A 492 10.58 -2.37 19.12
CA ILE A 492 9.41 -2.69 18.30
C ILE A 492 8.40 -3.54 19.09
N ASP A 493 8.87 -4.51 19.87
CA ASP A 493 8.04 -5.32 20.77
C ASP A 493 7.26 -4.46 21.78
N LYS A 494 7.90 -3.41 22.32
CA LYS A 494 7.26 -2.49 23.28
C LYS A 494 6.16 -1.64 22.63
N LEU A 495 6.18 -1.53 21.30
CA LEU A 495 5.14 -0.87 20.53
C LEU A 495 4.03 -1.84 20.07
N GLY A 496 4.11 -3.13 20.45
CA GLY A 496 3.11 -4.15 20.12
C GLY A 496 3.23 -4.71 18.71
N LEU A 497 4.41 -4.58 18.07
CA LEU A 497 4.69 -5.03 16.72
C LEU A 497 5.62 -6.26 16.69
N SER A 498 5.42 -7.19 17.63
CA SER A 498 6.23 -8.40 17.78
C SER A 498 6.04 -9.44 16.67
N ASP A 499 5.12 -9.18 15.73
CA ASP A 499 4.87 -9.97 14.52
C ASP A 499 5.89 -9.69 13.41
N ILE A 500 6.67 -8.60 13.51
CA ILE A 500 7.68 -8.23 12.51
C ILE A 500 8.91 -9.10 12.67
N THR A 501 9.30 -9.79 11.59
CA THR A 501 10.56 -10.52 11.50
C THR A 501 11.57 -9.66 10.73
N PHE A 502 12.64 -9.25 11.39
CA PHE A 502 13.68 -8.43 10.74
C PHE A 502 14.54 -9.27 9.81
N LYS A 503 14.86 -8.72 8.64
CA LYS A 503 15.80 -9.30 7.69
C LYS A 503 17.24 -8.97 8.07
N SER A 504 18.14 -9.88 7.72
CA SER A 504 19.59 -9.66 7.87
C SER A 504 20.09 -8.68 6.81
N TRP A 505 21.24 -8.07 7.06
CA TRP A 505 22.00 -7.28 6.09
C TRP A 505 23.17 -8.08 5.55
N THR A 506 23.46 -7.93 4.27
CA THR A 506 24.59 -8.56 3.59
C THR A 506 25.34 -7.57 2.71
N ALA A 507 26.65 -7.74 2.57
CA ALA A 507 27.44 -6.92 1.65
C ALA A 507 27.20 -7.36 0.20
N ALA A 508 26.88 -6.41 -0.67
CA ALA A 508 26.84 -6.57 -2.11
C ALA A 508 27.90 -5.68 -2.77
N GLU A 509 28.12 -5.87 -4.08
CA GLU A 509 29.12 -5.13 -4.87
C GLU A 509 28.99 -3.61 -4.73
N ASP A 510 27.77 -3.15 -4.47
CA ASP A 510 27.37 -1.77 -4.65
C ASP A 510 26.76 -1.13 -3.39
N GLY A 511 26.69 -1.86 -2.27
CA GLY A 511 25.96 -1.45 -1.07
C GLY A 511 25.73 -2.61 -0.12
N VAL A 512 25.37 -2.32 1.14
CA VAL A 512 24.92 -3.35 2.09
C VAL A 512 23.41 -3.50 1.97
N ILE A 513 22.92 -4.56 1.34
CA ILE A 513 21.49 -4.75 1.07
C ILE A 513 20.84 -5.65 2.13
N LEU A 514 19.51 -5.67 2.16
CA LEU A 514 18.77 -6.67 2.92
C LEU A 514 18.98 -8.05 2.26
N ASP A 515 19.25 -9.06 3.07
CA ASP A 515 19.34 -10.48 2.68
C ASP A 515 17.94 -11.09 2.73
N ASP A 516 17.68 -12.09 1.90
CA ASP A 516 16.41 -12.84 1.91
C ASP A 516 16.22 -13.57 3.25
N LYS A 517 17.33 -13.81 3.97
CA LYS A 517 17.35 -14.45 5.28
C LYS A 517 16.84 -13.53 6.38
N ASP A 518 15.94 -14.07 7.17
CA ASP A 518 15.58 -13.52 8.46
C ASP A 518 16.82 -13.38 9.34
N TRP A 519 16.85 -12.34 10.15
CA TRP A 519 17.82 -12.21 11.20
C TRP A 519 17.54 -13.27 12.26
N GLU A 520 18.45 -14.23 12.35
CA GLU A 520 18.42 -15.20 13.42
C GLU A 520 19.04 -14.57 14.67
N LYS A 521 18.30 -14.59 15.78
CA LYS A 521 18.88 -14.31 17.08
C LYS A 521 19.96 -15.37 17.32
N ASP A 522 21.23 -14.94 17.39
CA ASP A 522 22.31 -15.80 17.85
C ASP A 522 21.89 -16.49 19.16
N VAL A 523 21.61 -17.79 19.06
CA VAL A 523 21.25 -18.60 20.21
C VAL A 523 22.54 -18.92 20.94
N THR A 524 22.86 -18.16 21.98
CA THR A 524 24.05 -18.44 22.78
C THR A 524 23.80 -19.65 23.68
N SER A 525 24.87 -20.27 24.18
CA SER A 525 24.74 -21.34 25.18
C SER A 525 23.97 -20.89 26.42
N ALA A 526 24.05 -19.61 26.81
CA ALA A 526 23.27 -19.02 27.91
C ALA A 526 21.76 -18.89 27.60
N ASP A 527 21.37 -18.89 26.33
CA ASP A 527 19.97 -18.87 25.90
C ASP A 527 19.35 -20.28 25.95
N ILE A 528 20.14 -21.33 25.69
CA ILE A 528 19.69 -22.74 25.69
C ILE A 528 19.81 -23.36 27.08
N PHE A 529 20.88 -23.04 27.79
CA PHE A 529 21.24 -23.72 29.02
C PHE A 529 20.95 -22.84 30.25
N GLU A 530 20.25 -23.41 31.23
CA GLU A 530 19.97 -22.83 32.54
C GLU A 530 21.26 -22.77 33.39
N SER A 531 22.13 -23.78 33.25
CA SER A 531 23.41 -23.86 33.96
C SER A 531 24.36 -24.88 33.31
N GLY A 532 25.58 -24.97 33.85
CA GLY A 532 26.61 -25.95 33.47
C GLY A 532 27.72 -25.38 32.58
N ALA A 533 28.95 -25.87 32.76
CA ALA A 533 30.12 -25.49 31.98
C ALA A 533 30.41 -26.43 30.79
N GLY A 534 29.58 -27.46 30.58
CA GLY A 534 29.74 -28.44 29.49
C GLY A 534 30.87 -29.45 29.74
N THR A 535 31.29 -29.61 30.99
CA THR A 535 32.29 -30.62 31.38
C THR A 535 31.61 -31.90 31.85
N LYS A 536 32.38 -32.99 31.99
CA LYS A 536 31.84 -34.26 32.48
C LYS A 536 31.35 -34.15 33.93
N GLU A 537 32.00 -33.29 34.70
CA GLU A 537 31.70 -33.02 36.11
C GLU A 537 30.63 -31.93 36.29
N ASP A 538 30.39 -31.12 35.26
CA ASP A 538 29.41 -30.03 35.24
C ASP A 538 28.75 -29.90 33.85
N PRO A 539 27.83 -30.83 33.51
CA PRO A 539 27.18 -30.87 32.20
C PRO A 539 26.16 -29.73 32.03
N TYR A 540 25.93 -29.33 30.79
CA TYR A 540 24.90 -28.33 30.48
C TYR A 540 23.49 -28.82 30.87
N VAL A 541 22.71 -27.95 31.51
CA VAL A 541 21.30 -28.14 31.83
C VAL A 541 20.48 -27.26 30.90
N ILE A 542 19.58 -27.83 30.11
CA ILE A 542 18.75 -27.09 29.15
C ILE A 542 17.58 -26.42 29.88
N LYS A 543 17.26 -25.16 29.52
CA LYS A 543 16.05 -24.47 29.99
C LYS A 543 14.81 -25.21 29.47
N THR A 544 13.93 -25.65 30.36
CA THR A 544 12.62 -26.18 29.98
C THR A 544 11.63 -25.06 29.69
N ALA A 545 10.91 -25.13 28.58
CA ALA A 545 9.82 -24.20 28.27
C ALA A 545 8.67 -24.34 29.29
N GLU A 546 8.15 -23.23 29.80
CA GLU A 546 6.90 -23.19 30.59
C GLU A 546 5.66 -23.23 29.70
#